data_AF-L0DSL2-F1
#
_entry.id   AF-L0DSL2-F1
#
_cell.length_a   1.000
_cell.length_b   1.000
_cell.length_c   1.000
_cell.angle_alpha   90.00
_cell.angle_beta   90.00
_cell.angle_gamma   90.00
#
_symmetry.space_group_name_H-M   'P 1'
#
loop_
_entity.id
_entity.type
_entity.pdbx_description
1 polymer ?
#
loop_
_entity_poly.entity_id
_entity_poly.type
_entity_poly.pdbx_seq_one_letter_code
_entity_poly.pdbx_strand_id
1 'polypeptide(L)'
;MNDLNRLGRVGRWIAGAACLFLASAAHAEPGENLKPVDAMQCFDCHTQIEDMHTVGKHATVNCVHCHDATEHVETASSRRMGERPVTRMDLEACATCHTAQFNSFVEVRHESHPRLEKATPTSRSPMFDKLIAGHGFAFEHAEPRSHAFMLVDHFVVDRAYGGRFQFKNWQKVTDGMGAVRGAWTVLTDADPESSDQRRFLSQTATAANPVCLNCKTQDHILDWAYMGDEHEAAKWSRTSEVVEFARDLNHPLNCFMCHDPHSAGPRVVRDGLINAVVDRGLGTYPHDPVKSEQQGMTKVTFQRGREDFRAIGLLDTADSNVMCAQCHVEYNCNPGYQLSDGSRVGMDDRRANHFFWANVFDYKEAAQEIDFFDFRHATTGAALPKLQHPEAETFWGSVHERNGVACADCHMPKVQLENGKVYTSHSQRTPRDMMGQACLNCHAEWTEDQALYAIDYIKNYTHGKIVKSEYWLAKMIDLFPVAKRAGVSEDVLNQARELHYDAHLYWEWWTAENSVGFHNPDQARESLMTSISKSKEAVSLLNDAIDAQVASR
;
A
#
# COMPACT_ATOMS: atom_id res chain seq x y z
N MET A 1 -46.12 -29.04 -41.42
CA MET A 1 -47.39 -29.75 -41.61
C MET A 1 -47.94 -30.08 -40.23
N ASN A 2 -48.96 -29.32 -39.82
CA ASN A 2 -50.19 -29.69 -39.11
C ASN A 2 -50.16 -30.84 -38.10
N ASP A 3 -50.84 -30.82 -36.96
CA ASP A 3 -51.58 -29.82 -36.18
C ASP A 3 -52.13 -30.58 -34.94
N LEU A 4 -52.56 -29.84 -33.92
CA LEU A 4 -53.64 -30.17 -32.98
C LEU A 4 -53.44 -31.16 -31.79
N ASN A 5 -53.29 -30.54 -30.60
CA ASN A 5 -54.30 -30.45 -29.52
C ASN A 5 -54.90 -31.73 -28.88
N ARG A 6 -54.66 -31.95 -27.57
CA ARG A 6 -55.58 -31.61 -26.44
C ARG A 6 -55.21 -32.31 -25.11
N LEU A 7 -55.11 -31.47 -24.06
CA LEU A 7 -55.64 -31.59 -22.67
C LEU A 7 -55.31 -32.81 -21.78
N GLY A 8 -54.76 -32.51 -20.59
CA GLY A 8 -54.79 -33.42 -19.43
C GLY A 8 -53.96 -32.97 -18.23
N ARG A 9 -54.59 -32.26 -17.28
CA ARG A 9 -54.07 -31.76 -15.99
C ARG A 9 -53.39 -32.83 -15.09
N VAL A 10 -52.33 -32.39 -14.38
CA VAL A 10 -52.12 -32.35 -12.90
C VAL A 10 -50.70 -32.80 -12.51
N GLY A 11 -49.94 -31.85 -11.94
CA GLY A 11 -49.20 -32.08 -10.69
C GLY A 11 -47.71 -32.43 -10.75
N ARG A 12 -46.85 -31.42 -10.60
CA ARG A 12 -45.86 -31.25 -9.51
C ARG A 12 -44.78 -30.25 -9.95
N TRP A 13 -44.82 -29.06 -9.37
CA TRP A 13 -43.74 -28.08 -9.45
C TRP A 13 -42.71 -28.39 -8.37
N ILE A 14 -41.49 -28.71 -8.79
CA ILE A 14 -40.28 -28.62 -7.96
C ILE A 14 -39.73 -27.21 -8.24
N ALA A 15 -39.94 -26.28 -7.30
CA ALA A 15 -39.30 -24.99 -7.33
C ALA A 15 -37.90 -25.14 -6.72
N GLY A 16 -36.86 -25.00 -7.57
CA GLY A 16 -35.49 -24.87 -7.13
C GLY A 16 -35.30 -23.56 -6.36
N ALA A 17 -34.74 -23.67 -5.17
CA ALA A 17 -34.38 -22.55 -4.32
C ALA A 17 -33.24 -21.74 -4.98
N ALA A 18 -33.58 -20.59 -5.54
CA ALA A 18 -32.61 -19.54 -5.83
C ALA A 18 -32.22 -18.89 -4.50
N CYS A 19 -30.96 -19.03 -4.09
CA CYS A 19 -30.38 -18.28 -2.99
C CYS A 19 -30.37 -16.79 -3.35
N LEU A 20 -31.35 -16.04 -2.82
CA LEU A 20 -31.30 -14.59 -2.75
C LEU A 20 -30.29 -14.20 -1.67
N PHE A 21 -29.10 -13.78 -2.10
CA PHE A 21 -28.24 -12.92 -1.27
C PHE A 21 -28.91 -11.54 -1.18
N LEU A 22 -29.71 -11.33 -0.14
CA LEU A 22 -30.13 -10.01 0.30
C LEU A 22 -28.98 -9.41 1.12
N ALA A 23 -28.05 -8.75 0.44
CA ALA A 23 -27.24 -7.71 1.07
C ALA A 23 -28.15 -6.50 1.28
N SER A 24 -28.80 -6.41 2.44
CA SER A 24 -29.47 -5.20 2.89
C SER A 24 -28.42 -4.16 3.27
N ALA A 25 -27.88 -3.46 2.27
CA ALA A 25 -27.27 -2.16 2.49
C ALA A 25 -28.41 -1.19 2.76
N ALA A 26 -28.76 -1.01 4.04
CA ALA A 26 -29.62 0.07 4.48
C ALA A 26 -28.93 1.40 4.15
N HIS A 27 -29.28 1.96 3.00
CA HIS A 27 -28.96 3.33 2.67
C HIS A 27 -29.91 4.20 3.51
N ALA A 28 -29.39 4.84 4.56
CA ALA A 28 -30.11 5.88 5.26
C ALA A 28 -30.52 6.97 4.25
N GLU A 29 -31.81 7.34 4.22
CA GLU A 29 -32.28 8.42 3.36
C GLU A 29 -31.56 9.74 3.74
N PRO A 30 -31.09 10.54 2.77
CA PRO A 30 -30.48 11.84 3.06
C PRO A 30 -31.55 12.79 3.60
N GLY A 31 -31.65 12.91 4.92
CA GLY A 31 -32.59 13.82 5.58
C GLY A 31 -33.12 13.36 6.94
N GLU A 32 -32.86 12.12 7.36
CA GLU A 32 -33.27 11.68 8.70
C GLU A 32 -32.30 12.22 9.76
N ASN A 33 -32.81 13.06 10.67
CA ASN A 33 -32.00 13.64 11.74
C ASN A 33 -31.50 12.52 12.66
N LEU A 34 -30.18 12.25 12.65
CA LEU A 34 -29.53 11.28 13.53
C LEU A 34 -29.99 11.48 14.98
N LYS A 35 -30.42 10.39 15.62
CA LYS A 35 -30.85 10.39 17.02
C LYS A 35 -29.70 9.92 17.90
N PRO A 36 -29.21 10.74 18.83
CA PRO A 36 -28.11 10.32 19.69
C PRO A 36 -28.54 9.11 20.52
N VAL A 37 -27.66 8.13 20.64
CA VAL A 37 -27.82 6.97 21.54
C VAL A 37 -27.22 7.27 22.91
N ASP A 38 -27.61 6.52 23.94
CA ASP A 38 -26.99 6.62 25.26
C ASP A 38 -25.62 5.95 25.27
N ALA A 39 -24.56 6.76 25.14
CA ALA A 39 -23.18 6.27 25.15
C ALA A 39 -22.79 5.60 26.47
N MET A 40 -23.43 5.97 27.60
CA MET A 40 -23.12 5.35 28.90
C MET A 40 -23.48 3.87 28.92
N GLN A 41 -24.59 3.49 28.28
CA GLN A 41 -24.97 2.08 28.12
C GLN A 41 -23.93 1.29 27.32
N CYS A 42 -23.29 1.92 26.32
CA CYS A 42 -22.22 1.28 25.57
C CYS A 42 -20.96 1.08 26.44
N PHE A 43 -20.62 2.08 27.26
CA PHE A 43 -19.41 2.07 28.09
C PHE A 43 -19.42 0.98 29.17
N ASP A 44 -20.58 0.54 29.63
CA ASP A 44 -20.72 -0.62 30.53
C ASP A 44 -20.07 -1.91 29.98
N CYS A 45 -19.97 -2.05 28.65
CA CYS A 45 -19.28 -3.16 27.99
C CYS A 45 -17.95 -2.76 27.34
N HIS A 46 -17.79 -1.50 26.95
CA HIS A 46 -16.70 -1.01 26.11
C HIS A 46 -15.73 -0.06 26.84
N THR A 47 -15.16 -0.52 27.96
CA THR A 47 -14.26 0.27 28.82
C THR A 47 -13.09 0.92 28.06
N GLN A 48 -12.43 0.20 27.13
CA GLN A 48 -11.36 0.80 26.32
C GLN A 48 -11.86 1.96 25.46
N ILE A 49 -13.10 1.88 24.96
CA ILE A 49 -13.69 2.97 24.17
C ILE A 49 -14.07 4.13 25.08
N GLU A 50 -14.59 3.86 26.28
CA GLU A 50 -14.85 4.88 27.30
C GLU A 50 -13.57 5.68 27.62
N ASP A 51 -12.48 4.99 27.93
CA ASP A 51 -11.18 5.60 28.27
C ASP A 51 -10.65 6.51 27.16
N MET A 52 -10.86 6.11 25.89
CA MET A 52 -10.41 6.88 24.73
C MET A 52 -11.35 8.03 24.38
N HIS A 53 -12.66 7.78 24.39
CA HIS A 53 -13.69 8.70 23.92
C HIS A 53 -13.90 9.86 24.90
N THR A 54 -14.05 9.56 26.19
CA THR A 54 -14.38 10.56 27.21
C THR A 54 -13.25 11.56 27.46
N VAL A 55 -12.00 11.19 27.15
CA VAL A 55 -10.80 12.04 27.30
C VAL A 55 -10.48 12.83 26.02
N GLY A 56 -10.82 12.28 24.86
CA GLY A 56 -10.44 12.81 23.56
C GLY A 56 -11.22 14.05 23.10
N LYS A 57 -10.83 14.59 21.94
CA LYS A 57 -11.56 15.73 21.34
C LYS A 57 -12.92 15.34 20.75
N HIS A 58 -13.20 14.04 20.68
CA HIS A 58 -14.49 13.50 20.24
C HIS A 58 -15.43 13.13 21.40
N ALA A 59 -15.14 13.51 22.65
CA ALA A 59 -16.01 13.25 23.80
C ALA A 59 -17.47 13.70 23.61
N THR A 60 -17.73 14.70 22.75
CA THR A 60 -19.08 15.19 22.42
C THR A 60 -19.68 14.61 21.14
N VAL A 61 -18.93 13.78 20.41
CA VAL A 61 -19.37 13.15 19.16
C VAL A 61 -20.10 11.85 19.52
N ASN A 62 -21.41 11.81 19.32
CA ASN A 62 -22.21 10.64 19.68
C ASN A 62 -21.93 9.45 18.75
N CYS A 63 -22.05 8.22 19.29
CA CYS A 63 -21.80 6.97 18.58
C CYS A 63 -22.60 6.85 17.27
N VAL A 64 -23.82 7.40 17.22
CA VAL A 64 -24.73 7.33 16.06
C VAL A 64 -24.15 7.91 14.76
N HIS A 65 -23.12 8.76 14.85
CA HIS A 65 -22.44 9.27 13.66
C HIS A 65 -21.78 8.15 12.84
N CYS A 66 -21.33 7.09 13.52
CA CYS A 66 -20.56 6.00 12.91
C CYS A 66 -21.19 4.62 13.13
N HIS A 67 -22.05 4.45 14.14
CA HIS A 67 -22.61 3.15 14.50
C HIS A 67 -24.13 3.15 14.47
N ASP A 68 -24.72 2.15 13.81
CA ASP A 68 -26.06 1.67 14.14
C ASP A 68 -25.91 0.40 14.98
N ALA A 69 -26.23 0.53 16.26
CA ALA A 69 -26.04 -0.51 17.27
C ALA A 69 -27.35 -0.89 17.96
N THR A 70 -28.51 -0.57 17.37
CA THR A 70 -29.82 -0.78 18.02
C THR A 70 -30.03 -2.25 18.40
N GLU A 71 -29.96 -3.17 17.44
CA GLU A 71 -30.10 -4.61 17.69
C GLU A 71 -28.94 -5.21 18.48
N HIS A 72 -27.73 -4.63 18.31
CA HIS A 72 -26.55 -5.02 19.07
C HIS A 72 -26.75 -4.80 20.57
N VAL A 73 -27.22 -3.62 20.96
CA VAL A 73 -27.48 -3.27 22.37
C VAL A 73 -28.56 -4.18 22.98
N GLU A 74 -29.53 -4.64 22.20
CA GLU A 74 -30.59 -5.54 22.67
C GLU A 74 -30.13 -6.98 22.90
N THR A 75 -29.11 -7.43 22.16
CA THR A 75 -28.73 -8.86 22.10
C THR A 75 -27.34 -9.16 22.69
N ALA A 76 -26.50 -8.14 22.85
CA ALA A 76 -25.15 -8.29 23.37
C ALA A 76 -25.12 -8.65 24.86
N SER A 77 -23.99 -9.24 25.27
CA SER A 77 -23.58 -9.33 26.66
C SER A 77 -22.13 -8.88 26.79
N SER A 78 -21.63 -8.70 28.01
CA SER A 78 -20.23 -8.29 28.25
C SER A 78 -19.18 -9.24 27.66
N ARG A 79 -19.55 -10.43 27.15
CA ARG A 79 -18.64 -11.41 26.55
C ARG A 79 -19.09 -11.94 25.19
N ARG A 80 -20.25 -11.54 24.67
CA ARG A 80 -20.80 -12.00 23.39
C ARG A 80 -21.37 -10.83 22.62
N MET A 81 -21.02 -10.73 21.34
CA MET A 81 -21.43 -9.62 20.50
C MET A 81 -22.95 -9.58 20.25
N GLY A 82 -23.64 -10.73 20.23
CA GLY A 82 -25.02 -10.75 19.75
C GLY A 82 -25.06 -10.35 18.26
N GLU A 83 -26.08 -9.60 17.87
CA GLU A 83 -26.14 -8.98 16.54
C GLU A 83 -24.99 -8.00 16.36
N ARG A 84 -24.41 -7.99 15.15
CA ARG A 84 -23.25 -7.15 14.84
C ARG A 84 -23.73 -5.72 14.57
N PRO A 85 -23.18 -4.70 15.27
CA PRO A 85 -23.51 -3.31 14.95
C PRO A 85 -22.95 -2.95 13.58
N VAL A 86 -23.71 -2.17 12.81
CA VAL A 86 -23.22 -1.60 11.56
C VAL A 86 -22.25 -0.47 11.91
N THR A 87 -21.05 -0.49 11.32
CA THR A 87 -20.05 0.56 11.49
C THR A 87 -19.74 1.20 10.15
N ARG A 88 -19.90 2.52 10.06
CA ARG A 88 -19.61 3.30 8.87
C ARG A 88 -18.11 3.46 8.68
N MET A 89 -17.64 3.03 7.51
CA MET A 89 -16.24 3.19 7.08
C MET A 89 -16.08 4.28 6.01
N ASP A 90 -17.20 4.77 5.47
CA ASP A 90 -17.21 5.83 4.47
C ASP A 90 -16.60 7.13 5.01
N LEU A 91 -15.80 7.80 4.18
CA LEU A 91 -15.12 9.04 4.59
C LEU A 91 -16.12 10.18 4.82
N GLU A 92 -17.33 10.09 4.25
CA GLU A 92 -18.40 11.05 4.42
C GLU A 92 -18.94 11.08 5.86
N ALA A 93 -18.78 10.00 6.63
CA ALA A 93 -19.05 9.99 8.08
C ALA A 93 -18.29 11.11 8.80
N CYS A 94 -17.02 11.33 8.42
CA CYS A 94 -16.19 12.42 8.96
C CYS A 94 -16.48 13.77 8.29
N ALA A 95 -16.86 13.77 7.01
CA ALA A 95 -17.08 15.00 6.23
C ALA A 95 -18.21 15.88 6.77
N THR A 96 -19.14 15.31 7.54
CA THR A 96 -20.22 16.02 8.23
C THR A 96 -19.72 17.11 9.19
N CYS A 97 -18.55 16.92 9.80
CA CYS A 97 -17.94 17.88 10.73
C CYS A 97 -16.56 18.40 10.25
N HIS A 98 -15.94 17.73 9.28
CA HIS A 98 -14.59 18.02 8.79
C HIS A 98 -14.55 18.22 7.26
N THR A 99 -15.50 19.00 6.74
CA THR A 99 -15.67 19.23 5.29
C THR A 99 -14.41 19.80 4.63
N ALA A 100 -13.65 20.68 5.29
CA ALA A 100 -12.43 21.26 4.73
C ALA A 100 -11.35 20.20 4.48
N GLN A 101 -11.10 19.33 5.47
CA GLN A 101 -10.17 18.21 5.36
C GLN A 101 -10.63 17.23 4.28
N PHE A 102 -11.90 16.82 4.32
CA PHE A 102 -12.49 15.92 3.33
C PHE A 102 -12.35 16.47 1.90
N ASN A 103 -12.76 17.72 1.66
CA ASN A 103 -12.70 18.32 0.32
C ASN A 103 -11.26 18.41 -0.21
N SER A 104 -10.29 18.74 0.64
CA SER A 104 -8.87 18.74 0.22
C SER A 104 -8.34 17.32 -0.06
N PHE A 105 -8.80 16.32 0.67
CA PHE A 105 -8.44 14.91 0.44
C PHE A 105 -8.93 14.37 -0.90
N VAL A 106 -10.20 14.62 -1.23
CA VAL A 106 -10.81 14.08 -2.46
C VAL A 106 -10.41 14.86 -3.73
N GLU A 107 -9.64 15.94 -3.59
CA GLU A 107 -9.19 16.75 -4.70
C GLU A 107 -8.29 15.93 -5.65
N VAL A 108 -8.60 15.97 -6.94
CA VAL A 108 -7.83 15.30 -7.98
C VAL A 108 -6.82 16.29 -8.57
N ARG A 109 -5.53 16.01 -8.36
CA ARG A 109 -4.44 16.68 -9.07
C ARG A 109 -4.35 16.16 -10.50
N HIS A 110 -4.91 16.89 -11.46
CA HIS A 110 -4.94 16.48 -12.87
C HIS A 110 -3.55 16.49 -13.54
N GLU A 111 -2.59 17.24 -12.97
CA GLU A 111 -1.18 17.28 -13.38
C GLU A 111 -0.41 16.04 -12.91
N SER A 112 -0.97 15.20 -12.05
CA SER A 112 -0.43 13.86 -11.75
C SER A 112 -0.96 12.88 -12.80
N HIS A 113 -0.16 12.69 -13.85
CA HIS A 113 -0.57 11.96 -15.05
C HIS A 113 -1.09 10.55 -14.73
N PRO A 114 -2.38 10.26 -15.01
CA PRO A 114 -2.97 8.97 -14.67
C PRO A 114 -2.49 7.87 -15.63
N ARG A 115 -2.37 6.63 -15.13
CA ARG A 115 -2.04 5.43 -15.92
C ARG A 115 -0.75 5.59 -16.75
N LEU A 116 0.21 6.35 -16.25
CA LEU A 116 1.50 6.59 -16.90
C LEU A 116 2.47 5.46 -16.56
N GLU A 117 2.69 4.54 -17.49
CA GLU A 117 3.60 3.39 -17.33
C GLU A 117 5.06 3.82 -17.07
N LYS A 118 5.65 3.29 -15.99
CA LYS A 118 7.03 3.59 -15.58
C LYS A 118 8.08 2.98 -16.49
N ALA A 119 7.77 1.85 -17.13
CA ALA A 119 8.58 1.15 -18.11
C ALA A 119 8.60 1.85 -19.49
N THR A 120 8.67 3.18 -19.51
CA THR A 120 8.74 3.97 -20.75
C THR A 120 9.96 4.89 -20.75
N PRO A 121 10.51 5.23 -21.94
CA PRO A 121 11.69 6.09 -22.03
C PRO A 121 11.55 7.47 -21.39
N THR A 122 10.32 7.93 -21.17
CA THR A 122 9.99 9.25 -20.63
C THR A 122 9.57 9.24 -19.16
N SER A 123 9.54 8.07 -18.52
CA SER A 123 9.15 7.92 -17.11
C SER A 123 10.34 7.43 -16.26
N ARG A 124 10.05 6.80 -15.12
CA ARG A 124 10.98 6.56 -14.02
C ARG A 124 12.05 5.53 -14.36
N SER A 125 11.73 4.53 -15.18
CA SER A 125 12.61 3.37 -15.42
C SER A 125 12.57 2.88 -16.87
N PRO A 126 13.34 3.51 -17.77
CA PRO A 126 13.35 3.20 -19.21
C PRO A 126 13.61 1.73 -19.59
N MET A 127 14.35 0.97 -18.78
CA MET A 127 14.68 -0.44 -19.04
C MET A 127 13.98 -1.43 -18.09
N PHE A 128 12.92 -0.99 -17.40
CA PHE A 128 12.27 -1.77 -16.35
C PHE A 128 11.90 -3.19 -16.77
N ASP A 129 11.25 -3.37 -17.93
CA ASP A 129 10.84 -4.68 -18.45
C ASP A 129 11.98 -5.71 -18.48
N LYS A 130 13.18 -5.28 -18.90
CA LYS A 130 14.35 -6.17 -18.98
C LYS A 130 14.83 -6.55 -17.59
N LEU A 131 14.87 -5.59 -16.68
CA LEU A 131 15.47 -5.73 -15.35
C LEU A 131 14.53 -6.40 -14.33
N ILE A 132 13.22 -6.34 -14.58
CA ILE A 132 12.18 -6.94 -13.74
C ILE A 132 11.60 -8.22 -14.35
N ALA A 133 12.16 -8.68 -15.48
CA ALA A 133 11.68 -9.85 -16.21
C ALA A 133 11.55 -11.06 -15.27
N GLY A 134 10.35 -11.63 -15.18
CA GLY A 134 10.00 -12.71 -14.25
C GLY A 134 9.11 -12.26 -13.09
N HIS A 135 8.97 -10.96 -12.85
CA HIS A 135 8.06 -10.42 -11.86
C HIS A 135 6.73 -9.94 -12.47
N GLY A 136 5.66 -9.92 -11.65
CA GLY A 136 4.33 -9.47 -12.07
C GLY A 136 4.24 -7.98 -12.44
N PHE A 137 5.22 -7.17 -12.05
CA PHE A 137 5.24 -5.73 -12.39
C PHE A 137 5.60 -5.47 -13.86
N ALA A 138 6.12 -6.45 -14.60
CA ALA A 138 6.31 -6.35 -16.04
C ALA A 138 4.97 -6.28 -16.83
N PHE A 139 3.85 -6.65 -16.20
CA PHE A 139 2.53 -6.53 -16.86
C PHE A 139 2.01 -5.11 -16.87
N GLU A 140 2.20 -4.38 -15.76
CA GLU A 140 1.95 -2.95 -15.67
C GLU A 140 2.52 -2.39 -14.36
N HIS A 141 3.17 -1.23 -14.44
CA HIS A 141 3.59 -0.44 -13.30
C HIS A 141 3.46 1.08 -13.56
N ALA A 142 2.24 1.61 -13.46
CA ALA A 142 2.01 3.05 -13.55
C ALA A 142 2.59 3.86 -12.37
N GLU A 143 2.93 5.12 -12.63
CA GLU A 143 3.22 6.14 -11.61
C GLU A 143 2.00 6.38 -10.70
N PRO A 144 2.22 6.79 -9.43
CA PRO A 144 1.13 7.10 -8.52
C PRO A 144 0.36 8.35 -8.94
N ARG A 145 -0.94 8.37 -8.64
CA ARG A 145 -1.83 9.53 -8.78
C ARG A 145 -2.53 9.83 -7.45
N SER A 146 -3.42 10.82 -7.47
CA SER A 146 -4.15 11.31 -6.28
C SER A 146 -4.79 10.17 -5.47
N HIS A 147 -4.72 10.27 -4.14
CA HIS A 147 -5.14 9.23 -3.20
C HIS A 147 -6.58 8.74 -3.36
N ALA A 148 -7.49 9.58 -3.84
CA ALA A 148 -8.87 9.22 -4.16
C ALA A 148 -9.01 7.97 -5.05
N PHE A 149 -7.98 7.64 -5.84
CA PHE A 149 -8.02 6.52 -6.79
C PHE A 149 -7.35 5.24 -6.30
N MET A 150 -6.70 5.21 -5.12
CA MET A 150 -5.79 4.11 -4.79
C MET A 150 -6.44 2.73 -4.79
N LEU A 151 -7.68 2.60 -4.32
CA LEU A 151 -8.38 1.33 -4.29
C LEU A 151 -8.85 0.90 -5.70
N VAL A 152 -9.40 1.84 -6.47
CA VAL A 152 -9.85 1.53 -7.84
C VAL A 152 -8.67 1.24 -8.77
N ASP A 153 -7.55 1.95 -8.62
CA ASP A 153 -6.32 1.69 -9.38
C ASP A 153 -5.74 0.32 -9.05
N HIS A 154 -5.76 -0.07 -7.77
CA HIS A 154 -5.38 -1.41 -7.37
C HIS A 154 -6.25 -2.48 -8.03
N PHE A 155 -7.56 -2.27 -8.13
CA PHE A 155 -8.46 -3.23 -8.79
C PHE A 155 -8.25 -3.32 -10.29
N VAL A 156 -8.01 -2.20 -10.97
CA VAL A 156 -7.99 -2.15 -12.45
C VAL A 156 -6.59 -2.25 -13.06
N VAL A 157 -5.51 -2.29 -12.27
CA VAL A 157 -4.15 -2.42 -12.81
C VAL A 157 -3.92 -3.83 -13.37
N ASP A 158 -3.27 -3.93 -14.53
CA ASP A 158 -3.21 -5.16 -15.33
C ASP A 158 -2.40 -6.27 -14.65
N ARG A 159 -1.59 -5.94 -13.64
CA ARG A 159 -0.89 -6.94 -12.81
C ARG A 159 -1.73 -7.59 -11.70
N ALA A 160 -2.91 -7.07 -11.38
CA ALA A 160 -3.58 -7.37 -10.11
C ALA A 160 -4.64 -8.49 -10.19
N TYR A 161 -5.68 -8.33 -11.01
CA TYR A 161 -6.85 -9.21 -11.04
C TYR A 161 -7.13 -9.84 -12.41
N GLY A 162 -6.08 -10.00 -13.23
CA GLY A 162 -6.22 -10.60 -14.55
C GLY A 162 -7.12 -9.80 -15.52
N GLY A 163 -7.32 -8.51 -15.27
CA GLY A 163 -8.27 -7.67 -16.00
C GLY A 163 -9.74 -7.90 -15.65
N ARG A 164 -10.05 -8.64 -14.56
CA ARG A 164 -11.42 -8.88 -14.06
C ARG A 164 -12.18 -7.59 -13.78
N PHE A 165 -11.56 -6.66 -13.06
CA PHE A 165 -12.17 -5.39 -12.69
C PHE A 165 -11.75 -4.29 -13.66
N GLN A 166 -12.71 -3.48 -14.10
CA GLN A 166 -12.49 -2.38 -15.02
C GLN A 166 -13.37 -1.19 -14.63
N PHE A 167 -12.99 0.03 -15.01
CA PHE A 167 -13.92 1.16 -14.93
C PHE A 167 -15.15 0.89 -15.80
N LYS A 168 -16.35 1.26 -15.32
CA LYS A 168 -17.63 1.11 -16.04
C LYS A 168 -17.58 1.67 -17.46
N ASN A 169 -16.80 2.74 -17.65
CA ASN A 169 -16.35 3.26 -18.94
C ASN A 169 -15.19 4.23 -18.70
N TRP A 170 -14.50 4.63 -19.77
CA TRP A 170 -13.32 5.49 -19.69
C TRP A 170 -13.56 6.89 -19.09
N GLN A 171 -14.79 7.38 -19.00
CA GLN A 171 -15.06 8.67 -18.34
C GLN A 171 -14.90 8.56 -16.81
N LYS A 172 -15.03 7.35 -16.24
CA LYS A 172 -14.94 7.14 -14.79
C LYS A 172 -13.53 7.28 -14.22
N VAL A 173 -12.51 7.37 -15.08
CA VAL A 173 -11.12 7.58 -14.64
C VAL A 173 -10.88 8.95 -14.00
N THR A 174 -11.79 9.92 -14.21
CA THR A 174 -11.73 11.28 -13.64
C THR A 174 -12.55 11.43 -12.36
N ASP A 175 -13.37 10.43 -12.01
CA ASP A 175 -14.39 10.53 -10.95
C ASP A 175 -13.81 10.20 -9.57
N GLY A 176 -12.91 11.05 -9.06
CA GLY A 176 -12.26 10.86 -7.75
C GLY A 176 -13.26 10.78 -6.60
N MET A 177 -14.28 11.65 -6.60
CA MET A 177 -15.36 11.60 -5.60
C MET A 177 -16.20 10.31 -5.73
N GLY A 178 -16.45 9.81 -6.94
CA GLY A 178 -17.09 8.51 -7.16
C GLY A 178 -16.29 7.35 -6.59
N ALA A 179 -14.97 7.34 -6.83
CA ALA A 179 -14.08 6.34 -6.24
C ALA A 179 -14.08 6.40 -4.69
N VAL A 180 -14.11 7.60 -4.10
CA VAL A 180 -14.18 7.79 -2.64
C VAL A 180 -15.52 7.34 -2.05
N ARG A 181 -16.64 7.59 -2.74
CA ARG A 181 -17.96 7.07 -2.35
C ARG A 181 -18.04 5.54 -2.39
N GLY A 182 -17.21 4.90 -3.21
CA GLY A 182 -17.12 3.46 -3.28
C GLY A 182 -16.63 2.97 -4.64
N ALA A 183 -15.64 2.07 -4.66
CA ALA A 183 -15.07 1.49 -5.86
C ALA A 183 -16.14 0.93 -6.83
N TRP A 184 -17.10 0.16 -6.32
CA TRP A 184 -18.16 -0.48 -7.12
C TRP A 184 -19.18 0.51 -7.72
N THR A 185 -19.15 1.78 -7.31
CA THR A 185 -19.94 2.83 -7.97
C THR A 185 -19.35 3.22 -9.33
N VAL A 186 -18.04 3.01 -9.53
CA VAL A 186 -17.31 3.37 -10.77
C VAL A 186 -16.72 2.17 -11.52
N LEU A 187 -16.66 0.99 -10.91
CA LEU A 187 -16.11 -0.24 -11.49
C LEU A 187 -17.17 -1.29 -11.89
N THR A 188 -16.76 -2.26 -12.72
CA THR A 188 -17.49 -3.50 -13.05
C THR A 188 -16.62 -4.71 -12.78
N ASP A 189 -17.25 -5.84 -12.47
CA ASP A 189 -16.65 -7.18 -12.44
C ASP A 189 -17.04 -7.95 -13.71
N ALA A 190 -16.06 -8.46 -14.45
CA ALA A 190 -16.26 -9.20 -15.69
C ALA A 190 -17.03 -10.52 -15.50
N ASP A 191 -16.99 -11.11 -14.29
CA ASP A 191 -17.76 -12.31 -13.97
C ASP A 191 -18.11 -12.37 -12.48
N PRO A 192 -19.23 -11.73 -12.07
CA PRO A 192 -19.71 -11.75 -10.69
C PRO A 192 -20.01 -13.15 -10.13
N GLU A 193 -20.19 -14.16 -10.99
CA GLU A 193 -20.58 -15.52 -10.59
C GLU A 193 -19.37 -16.38 -10.16
N SER A 194 -18.13 -15.90 -10.32
CA SER A 194 -16.91 -16.63 -9.94
C SER A 194 -15.97 -15.82 -9.06
N SER A 195 -15.29 -16.49 -8.12
CA SER A 195 -14.35 -15.90 -7.17
C SER A 195 -12.87 -16.18 -7.47
N ASP A 196 -12.57 -17.00 -8.48
CA ASP A 196 -11.18 -17.35 -8.78
C ASP A 196 -10.42 -16.18 -9.43
N GLN A 197 -9.16 -16.05 -9.04
CA GLN A 197 -8.18 -15.24 -9.74
C GLN A 197 -7.80 -15.91 -11.06
N ARG A 198 -8.16 -15.27 -12.18
CA ARG A 198 -7.78 -15.72 -13.54
C ARG A 198 -7.66 -14.56 -14.50
N ARG A 199 -7.06 -14.81 -15.66
CA ARG A 199 -6.90 -13.83 -16.74
C ARG A 199 -8.15 -13.76 -17.63
N PHE A 200 -8.79 -12.60 -17.64
CA PHE A 200 -9.82 -12.18 -18.59
C PHE A 200 -9.20 -11.52 -19.83
N LEU A 201 -8.07 -10.84 -19.64
CA LEU A 201 -7.26 -10.23 -20.71
C LEU A 201 -5.89 -10.91 -20.78
N SER A 202 -5.33 -11.07 -21.98
CA SER A 202 -4.17 -11.95 -22.21
C SER A 202 -2.88 -11.48 -21.52
N GLN A 203 -2.58 -10.18 -21.57
CA GLN A 203 -1.38 -9.57 -20.99
C GLN A 203 -1.68 -8.98 -19.61
N THR A 204 -2.21 -9.81 -18.73
CA THR A 204 -2.47 -9.45 -17.33
C THR A 204 -1.90 -10.51 -16.39
N ALA A 205 -1.71 -10.14 -15.12
CA ALA A 205 -1.36 -11.05 -14.04
C ALA A 205 -2.40 -10.99 -12.92
N THR A 206 -2.31 -11.95 -12.00
CA THR A 206 -3.19 -12.11 -10.83
C THR A 206 -2.40 -11.95 -9.53
N ALA A 207 -1.58 -10.90 -9.43
CA ALA A 207 -0.66 -10.71 -8.30
C ALA A 207 -1.36 -10.20 -7.02
N ALA A 208 -2.58 -9.67 -7.13
CA ALA A 208 -3.32 -9.22 -5.96
C ALA A 208 -3.61 -10.40 -5.02
N ASN A 209 -3.48 -10.13 -3.73
CA ASN A 209 -3.82 -11.01 -2.62
C ASN A 209 -4.34 -10.14 -1.45
N PRO A 210 -4.90 -10.73 -0.38
CA PRO A 210 -5.54 -9.96 0.68
C PRO A 210 -4.64 -8.93 1.38
N VAL A 211 -3.33 -9.17 1.48
CA VAL A 211 -2.42 -8.24 2.18
C VAL A 211 -2.34 -6.90 1.46
N CYS A 212 -2.40 -6.89 0.13
CA CYS A 212 -2.31 -5.66 -0.68
C CYS A 212 -3.35 -4.61 -0.25
N LEU A 213 -4.54 -5.04 0.15
CA LEU A 213 -5.68 -4.19 0.44
C LEU A 213 -5.47 -3.34 1.70
N ASN A 214 -4.63 -3.79 2.63
CA ASN A 214 -4.31 -3.06 3.86
C ASN A 214 -3.66 -1.69 3.62
N CYS A 215 -2.99 -1.52 2.47
CA CYS A 215 -2.39 -0.25 2.05
C CYS A 215 -3.26 0.52 1.03
N LYS A 216 -4.55 0.17 0.91
CA LYS A 216 -5.49 0.78 -0.04
C LYS A 216 -6.78 1.21 0.65
N THR A 217 -7.21 0.40 1.61
CA THR A 217 -8.41 0.61 2.41
C THR A 217 -8.23 -0.03 3.78
N GLN A 218 -9.04 0.38 4.73
CA GLN A 218 -9.24 -0.27 6.01
C GLN A 218 -10.74 -0.45 6.29
N ASP A 219 -11.57 -0.55 5.25
CA ASP A 219 -12.98 -0.94 5.41
C ASP A 219 -13.11 -2.26 6.21
N HIS A 220 -12.15 -3.17 6.01
CA HIS A 220 -12.05 -4.46 6.68
C HIS A 220 -11.43 -4.43 8.07
N ILE A 221 -11.23 -3.26 8.67
CA ILE A 221 -10.53 -3.11 9.97
C ILE A 221 -11.14 -3.92 11.12
N LEU A 222 -12.43 -4.28 11.03
CA LEU A 222 -13.16 -5.11 12.01
C LEU A 222 -13.35 -6.57 11.56
N ASP A 223 -12.85 -6.93 10.38
CA ASP A 223 -13.04 -8.23 9.70
C ASP A 223 -11.71 -8.95 9.41
N TRP A 224 -10.59 -8.34 9.79
CA TRP A 224 -9.23 -8.83 9.60
C TRP A 224 -8.51 -8.89 10.93
N ALA A 225 -8.03 -10.09 11.29
CA ALA A 225 -7.19 -10.25 12.46
C ALA A 225 -5.80 -9.66 12.23
N TYR A 226 -5.12 -9.27 13.30
CA TYR A 226 -3.80 -8.65 13.24
C TYR A 226 -2.81 -9.52 12.43
N MET A 227 -2.12 -8.89 11.47
CA MET A 227 -1.23 -9.51 10.46
C MET A 227 -1.94 -10.33 9.38
N GLY A 228 -3.26 -10.49 9.46
CA GLY A 228 -4.05 -11.37 8.59
C GLY A 228 -3.92 -12.84 8.96
N ASP A 229 -3.58 -13.13 10.21
CA ASP A 229 -3.58 -14.50 10.71
C ASP A 229 -4.98 -15.10 10.64
N GLU A 230 -5.04 -16.42 10.48
CA GLU A 230 -6.29 -17.15 10.63
C GLU A 230 -6.83 -16.97 12.06
N HIS A 231 -8.08 -16.56 12.18
CA HIS A 231 -8.72 -16.28 13.46
C HIS A 231 -10.22 -16.51 13.34
N GLU A 232 -10.86 -17.15 14.33
CA GLU A 232 -12.27 -17.55 14.26
C GLU A 232 -13.25 -16.38 14.03
N ALA A 233 -12.89 -15.20 14.52
CA ALA A 233 -13.66 -13.96 14.35
C ALA A 233 -13.30 -13.15 13.08
N ALA A 234 -12.29 -13.56 12.30
CA ALA A 234 -11.93 -12.88 11.06
C ALA A 234 -12.78 -13.40 9.90
N LYS A 235 -13.39 -12.50 9.15
CA LYS A 235 -14.01 -12.85 7.86
C LYS A 235 -12.94 -13.01 6.79
N TRP A 236 -11.86 -12.22 6.89
CA TRP A 236 -10.78 -12.15 5.92
C TRP A 236 -9.42 -12.37 6.58
N SER A 237 -8.54 -13.06 5.89
CA SER A 237 -7.18 -13.39 6.29
C SER A 237 -6.24 -13.31 5.09
N ARG A 238 -4.93 -13.52 5.29
CA ARG A 238 -3.95 -13.57 4.19
C ARG A 238 -4.30 -14.63 3.13
N THR A 239 -5.01 -15.70 3.51
CA THR A 239 -5.31 -16.85 2.65
C THR A 239 -6.68 -16.77 1.96
N SER A 240 -7.46 -15.73 2.24
CA SER A 240 -8.80 -15.54 1.67
C SER A 240 -8.79 -15.38 0.14
N GLU A 241 -9.88 -15.77 -0.51
CA GLU A 241 -10.10 -15.51 -1.94
C GLU A 241 -10.18 -13.99 -2.18
N VAL A 242 -9.11 -13.42 -2.76
CA VAL A 242 -8.97 -11.96 -2.88
C VAL A 242 -10.06 -11.30 -3.75
N VAL A 243 -10.70 -12.03 -4.67
CA VAL A 243 -11.80 -11.50 -5.48
C VAL A 243 -13.04 -11.29 -4.62
N GLU A 244 -13.37 -12.23 -3.73
CA GLU A 244 -14.47 -12.06 -2.78
C GLU A 244 -14.15 -10.97 -1.77
N PHE A 245 -12.91 -10.95 -1.29
CA PHE A 245 -12.47 -9.89 -0.39
C PHE A 245 -12.57 -8.51 -1.07
N ALA A 246 -12.15 -8.39 -2.34
CA ALA A 246 -12.27 -7.14 -3.09
C ALA A 246 -13.72 -6.63 -3.14
N ARG A 247 -14.69 -7.51 -3.43
CA ARG A 247 -16.12 -7.16 -3.53
C ARG A 247 -16.70 -6.57 -2.24
N ASP A 248 -16.06 -6.81 -1.10
CA ASP A 248 -16.45 -6.32 0.23
C ASP A 248 -15.83 -4.95 0.59
N LEU A 249 -15.02 -4.37 -0.30
CA LEU A 249 -14.24 -3.16 -0.05
C LEU A 249 -14.68 -2.01 -0.97
N ASN A 250 -14.73 -0.80 -0.45
CA ASN A 250 -15.35 0.34 -1.11
C ASN A 250 -14.47 1.61 -1.10
N HIS A 251 -13.91 1.99 0.05
CA HIS A 251 -13.40 3.35 0.26
C HIS A 251 -11.87 3.39 0.33
N PRO A 252 -11.22 4.37 -0.32
CA PRO A 252 -9.77 4.55 -0.27
C PRO A 252 -9.33 5.29 1.00
N LEU A 253 -8.17 4.92 1.57
CA LEU A 253 -7.48 5.63 2.66
C LEU A 253 -8.44 6.29 3.67
N ASN A 254 -9.19 5.45 4.38
CA ASN A 254 -10.20 5.93 5.32
C ASN A 254 -9.59 6.93 6.31
N CYS A 255 -10.30 8.00 6.65
CA CYS A 255 -9.81 9.05 7.56
C CYS A 255 -9.26 8.49 8.87
N PHE A 256 -9.88 7.40 9.34
CA PHE A 256 -9.52 6.75 10.59
C PHE A 256 -8.20 5.95 10.53
N MET A 257 -7.55 5.82 9.37
CA MET A 257 -6.21 5.21 9.28
C MET A 257 -5.17 6.01 10.07
N CYS A 258 -5.32 7.33 10.12
CA CYS A 258 -4.40 8.25 10.83
C CYS A 258 -4.99 8.85 12.11
N HIS A 259 -6.33 8.82 12.24
CA HIS A 259 -7.06 9.45 13.34
C HIS A 259 -7.92 8.43 14.07
N ASP A 260 -7.74 8.31 15.38
CA ASP A 260 -8.63 7.47 16.16
C ASP A 260 -10.05 8.06 16.18
N PRO A 261 -11.11 7.33 15.77
CA PRO A 261 -12.45 7.87 15.70
C PRO A 261 -13.05 8.14 17.08
N HIS A 262 -12.53 7.52 18.15
CA HIS A 262 -13.04 7.68 19.51
C HIS A 262 -12.33 8.82 20.22
N SER A 263 -11.00 8.90 20.16
CA SER A 263 -10.24 9.96 20.86
C SER A 263 -9.95 11.20 20.00
N ALA A 264 -10.07 11.09 18.67
CA ALA A 264 -9.50 12.02 17.69
C ALA A 264 -7.97 12.16 17.74
N GLY A 265 -7.29 11.27 18.48
CA GLY A 265 -5.84 11.25 18.60
C GLY A 265 -5.14 10.69 17.37
N PRO A 266 -3.85 10.98 17.19
CA PRO A 266 -3.04 10.43 16.11
C PRO A 266 -2.80 8.93 16.31
N ARG A 267 -2.92 8.16 15.24
CA ARG A 267 -2.68 6.72 15.27
C ARG A 267 -2.18 6.16 13.95
N VAL A 268 -1.84 4.89 13.98
CA VAL A 268 -1.77 3.99 12.83
C VAL A 268 -2.65 2.77 13.07
N VAL A 269 -3.11 2.15 11.99
CA VAL A 269 -3.91 0.91 12.03
C VAL A 269 -3.28 -0.22 11.21
N ARG A 270 -2.23 0.07 10.43
CA ARG A 270 -1.51 -0.94 9.65
C ARG A 270 -0.78 -1.89 10.59
N ASP A 271 -1.23 -3.13 10.62
CA ASP A 271 -0.66 -4.23 11.40
C ASP A 271 0.84 -4.45 11.15
N GLY A 272 1.30 -4.46 9.89
CA GLY A 272 2.72 -4.63 9.54
C GLY A 272 3.62 -3.54 10.12
N LEU A 273 3.14 -2.30 10.20
CA LEU A 273 3.87 -1.19 10.82
C LEU A 273 3.96 -1.36 12.34
N ILE A 274 2.83 -1.67 12.99
CA ILE A 274 2.78 -1.92 14.43
C ILE A 274 3.69 -3.10 14.78
N ASN A 275 3.76 -4.12 13.92
CA ASN A 275 4.61 -5.28 14.11
C ASN A 275 6.10 -4.90 14.06
N ALA A 276 6.52 -4.10 13.08
CA ALA A 276 7.90 -3.62 13.00
C ALA A 276 8.28 -2.75 14.19
N VAL A 277 7.45 -1.74 14.50
CA VAL A 277 7.75 -0.72 15.52
C VAL A 277 7.68 -1.29 16.93
N VAL A 278 6.61 -2.02 17.25
CA VAL A 278 6.30 -2.45 18.63
C VAL A 278 6.67 -3.91 18.87
N ASP A 279 6.16 -4.85 18.06
CA ASP A 279 6.35 -6.29 18.34
C ASP A 279 7.82 -6.72 18.16
N ARG A 280 8.50 -6.20 17.14
CA ARG A 280 9.93 -6.41 16.86
C ARG A 280 10.82 -5.40 17.59
N GLY A 281 10.24 -4.41 18.26
CA GLY A 281 10.96 -3.43 19.08
C GLY A 281 11.91 -2.51 18.32
N LEU A 282 11.70 -2.30 17.01
CA LEU A 282 12.57 -1.45 16.19
C LEU A 282 12.38 0.05 16.46
N GLY A 283 11.24 0.44 17.05
CA GLY A 283 10.91 1.84 17.27
C GLY A 283 10.42 2.57 16.01
N THR A 284 9.87 3.76 16.18
CA THR A 284 9.35 4.60 15.09
C THR A 284 10.47 5.22 14.24
N TYR A 285 11.66 5.36 14.82
CA TYR A 285 12.88 5.84 14.17
C TYR A 285 14.03 4.87 14.51
N PRO A 286 14.23 3.78 13.76
CA PRO A 286 15.20 2.72 14.11
C PRO A 286 16.65 3.21 14.27
N HIS A 287 17.00 4.31 13.59
CA HIS A 287 18.32 4.94 13.67
C HIS A 287 18.44 6.01 14.76
N ASP A 288 17.39 6.27 15.54
CA ASP A 288 17.34 7.29 16.59
C ASP A 288 16.45 6.82 17.77
N PRO A 289 17.03 6.14 18.77
CA PRO A 289 16.28 5.64 19.92
C PRO A 289 15.67 6.77 20.76
N VAL A 290 16.31 7.95 20.82
CA VAL A 290 15.80 9.10 21.59
C VAL A 290 14.55 9.66 20.91
N LYS A 291 14.59 9.84 19.59
CA LYS A 291 13.42 10.28 18.82
C LYS A 291 12.30 9.21 18.86
N SER A 292 12.66 7.93 18.82
CA SER A 292 11.69 6.83 18.98
C SER A 292 10.96 6.86 20.33
N GLU A 293 11.65 7.20 21.42
CA GLU A 293 11.03 7.35 22.74
C GLU A 293 10.13 8.60 22.81
N GLN A 294 10.53 9.71 22.19
CA GLN A 294 9.77 10.96 22.20
C GLN A 294 8.57 10.98 21.25
N GLN A 295 8.62 10.19 20.19
CA GLN A 295 7.62 10.07 19.13
C GLN A 295 7.23 8.59 18.95
N GLY A 296 6.91 7.94 20.06
CA GLY A 296 6.66 6.51 20.12
C GLY A 296 5.27 6.09 19.65
N MET A 297 5.04 4.78 19.79
CA MET A 297 3.79 4.12 19.42
C MET A 297 3.35 3.18 20.54
N THR A 298 2.13 3.36 21.04
CA THR A 298 1.50 2.47 22.00
C THR A 298 0.52 1.54 21.29
N LYS A 299 0.83 0.24 21.27
CA LYS A 299 -0.06 -0.79 20.71
C LYS A 299 -1.27 -0.99 21.62
N VAL A 300 -2.47 -0.80 21.08
CA VAL A 300 -3.74 -1.09 21.75
C VAL A 300 -4.42 -2.24 21.04
N THR A 301 -4.62 -3.35 21.77
CA THR A 301 -5.26 -4.56 21.26
C THR A 301 -6.75 -4.57 21.60
N PHE A 302 -7.57 -5.01 20.65
CA PHE A 302 -8.99 -5.26 20.81
C PHE A 302 -9.27 -6.75 20.61
N GLN A 303 -10.15 -7.28 21.46
CA GLN A 303 -10.41 -8.72 21.51
C GLN A 303 -11.72 -9.11 20.81
N ARG A 304 -11.82 -10.39 20.46
CA ARG A 304 -13.06 -11.10 20.11
C ARG A 304 -13.06 -12.41 20.90
N GLY A 305 -14.14 -12.73 21.60
CA GLY A 305 -14.17 -13.95 22.43
C GLY A 305 -13.14 -14.00 23.57
N ARG A 306 -12.54 -12.86 23.95
CA ARG A 306 -11.39 -12.75 24.88
C ARG A 306 -10.06 -13.27 24.33
N GLU A 307 -9.97 -13.42 23.01
CA GLU A 307 -8.74 -13.61 22.26
C GLU A 307 -8.36 -12.31 21.53
N ASP A 308 -7.06 -12.05 21.41
CA ASP A 308 -6.53 -10.88 20.72
C ASP A 308 -6.86 -10.96 19.24
N PHE A 309 -7.62 -10.00 18.73
CA PHE A 309 -8.13 -10.04 17.37
C PHE A 309 -7.43 -9.02 16.48
N ARG A 310 -7.49 -7.73 16.84
CA ARG A 310 -6.93 -6.62 16.04
C ARG A 310 -6.17 -5.65 16.93
N ALA A 311 -5.29 -4.85 16.34
CA ALA A 311 -4.58 -3.80 17.06
C ALA A 311 -4.57 -2.47 16.31
N ILE A 312 -4.32 -1.39 17.05
CA ILE A 312 -3.93 -0.07 16.52
C ILE A 312 -2.65 0.38 17.24
N GLY A 313 -1.92 1.33 16.67
CA GLY A 313 -0.80 2.01 17.32
C GLY A 313 -1.15 3.46 17.57
N LEU A 314 -1.45 3.84 18.82
CA LEU A 314 -1.63 5.24 19.19
C LEU A 314 -0.26 5.92 19.18
N LEU A 315 -0.15 7.08 18.55
CA LEU A 315 1.11 7.81 18.45
C LEU A 315 1.21 8.85 19.58
N ASP A 316 2.40 9.05 20.12
CA ASP A 316 2.63 10.05 21.18
C ASP A 316 2.46 11.50 20.66
N THR A 317 2.71 11.69 19.36
CA THR A 317 2.54 12.96 18.67
C THR A 317 1.82 12.76 17.33
N ALA A 318 1.37 13.84 16.70
CA ALA A 318 0.78 13.80 15.35
C ALA A 318 1.87 13.64 14.27
N ASP A 319 2.66 12.57 14.36
CA ASP A 319 3.82 12.32 13.53
C ASP A 319 3.44 11.76 12.15
N SER A 320 3.46 12.63 11.15
CA SER A 320 3.15 12.23 9.78
C SER A 320 4.17 11.28 9.16
N ASN A 321 5.42 11.22 9.65
CA ASN A 321 6.38 10.23 9.14
C ASN A 321 5.87 8.82 9.41
N VAL A 322 5.35 8.58 10.61
CA VAL A 322 4.81 7.28 11.03
C VAL A 322 3.42 7.04 10.44
N MET A 323 2.58 8.08 10.29
CA MET A 323 1.27 7.93 9.63
C MET A 323 1.39 7.54 8.15
N CYS A 324 2.28 8.20 7.40
CA CYS A 324 2.53 7.93 5.98
C CYS A 324 3.22 6.57 5.79
N ALA A 325 4.05 6.16 6.75
CA ALA A 325 4.70 4.85 6.78
C ALA A 325 3.74 3.65 6.92
N GLN A 326 2.43 3.87 7.07
CA GLN A 326 1.45 2.78 6.95
C GLN A 326 1.39 2.18 5.53
N CYS A 327 1.82 2.94 4.53
CA CYS A 327 1.78 2.54 3.13
C CYS A 327 3.10 2.81 2.41
N HIS A 328 3.74 3.96 2.66
CA HIS A 328 4.93 4.41 1.94
C HIS A 328 6.22 3.82 2.50
N VAL A 329 6.32 2.50 2.42
CA VAL A 329 7.40 1.66 2.93
C VAL A 329 7.78 0.59 1.93
N GLU A 330 8.92 -0.05 2.14
CA GLU A 330 9.26 -1.32 1.51
C GLU A 330 8.66 -2.51 2.31
N TYR A 331 8.04 -3.45 1.58
CA TYR A 331 7.20 -4.47 2.20
C TYR A 331 7.03 -5.73 1.37
N ASN A 332 6.85 -6.86 2.06
CA ASN A 332 6.20 -8.04 1.51
C ASN A 332 4.68 -7.90 1.64
N CYS A 333 3.99 -8.03 0.52
CA CYS A 333 2.55 -8.27 0.45
C CYS A 333 2.25 -9.40 -0.53
N ASN A 334 3.08 -10.43 -0.54
CA ASN A 334 3.11 -11.39 -1.61
C ASN A 334 3.73 -12.70 -1.15
N PRO A 335 3.38 -13.80 -1.81
CA PRO A 335 4.19 -14.99 -1.68
C PRO A 335 5.55 -14.76 -2.34
N GLY A 336 6.57 -15.51 -1.93
CA GLY A 336 7.93 -15.43 -2.44
C GLY A 336 8.63 -16.77 -2.34
N TYR A 337 9.92 -16.75 -2.06
CA TYR A 337 10.74 -17.94 -1.94
C TYR A 337 11.83 -17.74 -0.88
N GLN A 338 12.35 -18.83 -0.33
CA GLN A 338 13.46 -18.74 0.63
C GLN A 338 14.81 -18.58 -0.06
N LEU A 339 15.67 -17.69 0.46
CA LEU A 339 17.04 -17.51 -0.05
C LEU A 339 17.87 -18.78 0.13
N SER A 340 17.68 -19.48 1.24
CA SER A 340 18.47 -20.65 1.65
C SER A 340 18.31 -21.87 0.73
N ASP A 341 17.08 -22.19 0.32
CA ASP A 341 16.77 -23.42 -0.42
C ASP A 341 15.85 -23.22 -1.64
N GLY A 342 15.32 -22.01 -1.85
CA GLY A 342 14.40 -21.70 -2.93
C GLY A 342 12.99 -22.27 -2.76
N SER A 343 12.64 -22.79 -1.58
CA SER A 343 11.28 -23.28 -1.29
C SER A 343 10.27 -22.14 -1.30
N ARG A 344 9.00 -22.47 -1.59
CA ARG A 344 7.92 -21.48 -1.72
C ARG A 344 7.51 -20.95 -0.35
N VAL A 345 7.48 -19.62 -0.21
CA VAL A 345 6.82 -18.94 0.92
C VAL A 345 5.43 -18.52 0.45
N GLY A 346 4.38 -19.15 0.99
CA GLY A 346 2.98 -18.92 0.61
C GLY A 346 2.34 -17.73 1.35
N MET A 347 1.08 -17.44 1.04
CA MET A 347 0.30 -16.40 1.74
C MET A 347 -0.04 -16.77 3.19
N ASP A 348 -0.03 -18.05 3.51
CA ASP A 348 -0.24 -18.59 4.86
C ASP A 348 0.89 -18.19 5.82
N ASP A 349 2.11 -17.99 5.31
CA ASP A 349 3.26 -17.57 6.09
C ASP A 349 3.16 -16.09 6.52
N ARG A 350 3.58 -15.78 7.75
CA ARG A 350 3.65 -14.41 8.27
C ARG A 350 4.51 -13.50 7.41
N ARG A 351 5.54 -14.03 6.75
CA ARG A 351 6.45 -13.28 5.85
C ARG A 351 5.74 -12.67 4.65
N ALA A 352 4.55 -13.14 4.28
CA ALA A 352 3.75 -12.55 3.21
C ALA A 352 3.06 -11.22 3.60
N ASN A 353 3.10 -10.83 4.88
CA ASN A 353 2.72 -9.51 5.37
C ASN A 353 3.84 -8.97 6.27
N HIS A 354 4.85 -8.34 5.69
CA HIS A 354 6.05 -7.93 6.42
C HIS A 354 6.48 -6.53 6.01
N PHE A 355 6.72 -5.66 6.98
CA PHE A 355 7.44 -4.40 6.77
C PHE A 355 8.88 -4.64 7.17
N PHE A 356 9.82 -4.52 6.25
CA PHE A 356 11.23 -4.74 6.56
C PHE A 356 11.71 -3.73 7.59
N TRP A 357 11.27 -2.47 7.43
CA TRP A 357 11.58 -1.35 8.33
C TRP A 357 13.09 -1.10 8.43
N ALA A 358 13.74 -1.16 7.27
CA ALA A 358 15.17 -1.07 7.08
C ALA A 358 15.47 -0.14 5.89
N ASN A 359 16.52 0.67 5.98
CA ASN A 359 16.97 1.47 4.84
C ASN A 359 17.62 0.59 3.77
N VAL A 360 17.97 1.17 2.62
CA VAL A 360 18.54 0.46 1.47
C VAL A 360 19.80 -0.38 1.78
N PHE A 361 20.64 0.06 2.71
CA PHE A 361 21.89 -0.61 3.06
C PHE A 361 21.70 -1.71 4.11
N ASP A 362 20.61 -1.66 4.87
CA ASP A 362 20.23 -2.68 5.86
C ASP A 362 19.25 -3.72 5.27
N TYR A 363 18.62 -3.42 4.12
CA TYR A 363 17.58 -4.26 3.53
C TYR A 363 18.03 -5.69 3.22
N LYS A 364 19.24 -5.87 2.69
CA LYS A 364 19.75 -7.23 2.36
C LYS A 364 19.84 -8.09 3.62
N GLU A 365 20.29 -7.52 4.73
CA GLU A 365 20.34 -8.21 6.02
C GLU A 365 18.93 -8.52 6.53
N ALA A 366 18.01 -7.54 6.44
CA ALA A 366 16.61 -7.75 6.82
C ALA A 366 15.91 -8.86 6.00
N ALA A 367 16.17 -8.95 4.70
CA ALA A 367 15.66 -10.01 3.84
C ALA A 367 16.30 -11.38 4.13
N GLN A 368 17.58 -11.39 4.51
CA GLN A 368 18.28 -12.59 4.97
C GLN A 368 17.75 -13.07 6.34
N GLU A 369 17.42 -12.16 7.26
CA GLU A 369 16.88 -12.46 8.59
C GLU A 369 15.58 -13.28 8.50
N ILE A 370 14.71 -12.95 7.54
CA ILE A 370 13.46 -13.66 7.30
C ILE A 370 13.57 -14.77 6.23
N ASP A 371 14.78 -14.98 5.68
CA ASP A 371 15.06 -15.93 4.61
C ASP A 371 14.08 -15.79 3.43
N PHE A 372 14.09 -14.65 2.74
CA PHE A 372 13.10 -14.33 1.71
C PHE A 372 13.68 -13.63 0.47
N PHE A 373 13.14 -13.96 -0.70
CA PHE A 373 13.23 -13.19 -1.93
C PHE A 373 11.93 -13.33 -2.76
N ASP A 374 11.66 -12.36 -3.62
CA ASP A 374 10.37 -12.25 -4.31
C ASP A 374 10.26 -13.10 -5.57
N PHE A 375 11.27 -13.03 -6.45
CA PHE A 375 11.22 -13.69 -7.76
C PHE A 375 12.60 -14.11 -8.26
N ARG A 376 12.61 -15.06 -9.20
CA ARG A 376 13.81 -15.35 -9.99
C ARG A 376 13.74 -14.58 -11.28
N HIS A 377 14.79 -13.83 -11.60
CA HIS A 377 14.86 -13.11 -12.86
C HIS A 377 14.85 -14.07 -14.05
N ALA A 378 13.95 -13.86 -15.02
CA ALA A 378 13.67 -14.78 -16.11
C ALA A 378 14.91 -15.08 -17.00
N THR A 379 15.78 -14.09 -17.23
CA THR A 379 17.00 -14.27 -18.03
C THR A 379 18.19 -14.86 -17.25
N THR A 380 18.50 -14.28 -16.08
CA THR A 380 19.73 -14.59 -15.33
C THR A 380 19.56 -15.79 -14.39
N GLY A 381 18.34 -15.99 -13.86
CA GLY A 381 18.04 -16.97 -12.81
C GLY A 381 18.39 -16.53 -11.40
N ALA A 382 18.88 -15.29 -11.22
CA ALA A 382 19.17 -14.72 -9.90
C ALA A 382 17.90 -14.65 -9.06
N ALA A 383 18.00 -15.03 -7.78
CA ALA A 383 17.00 -14.70 -6.77
C ALA A 383 17.09 -13.19 -6.51
N LEU A 384 15.98 -12.46 -6.67
CA LEU A 384 15.96 -11.01 -6.55
C LEU A 384 14.88 -10.56 -5.56
N PRO A 385 15.15 -9.49 -4.79
CA PRO A 385 14.11 -8.79 -4.04
C PRO A 385 13.26 -7.96 -5.01
N LYS A 386 12.06 -7.56 -4.57
CA LYS A 386 11.20 -6.62 -5.29
C LYS A 386 10.85 -5.44 -4.40
N LEU A 387 11.38 -4.26 -4.73
CA LEU A 387 11.33 -3.07 -3.90
C LEU A 387 10.13 -2.15 -4.22
N GLN A 388 9.37 -1.75 -3.23
CA GLN A 388 8.16 -0.92 -3.32
C GLN A 388 8.34 0.36 -2.50
N HIS A 389 8.19 1.52 -3.15
CA HIS A 389 8.00 2.86 -2.57
C HIS A 389 8.50 3.08 -1.11
N PRO A 390 9.82 2.95 -0.85
CA PRO A 390 10.41 3.01 0.49
C PRO A 390 10.62 4.46 0.96
N GLU A 391 9.62 5.33 0.83
CA GLU A 391 9.82 6.75 1.15
C GLU A 391 10.14 6.96 2.64
N ALA A 392 9.49 6.23 3.54
CA ALA A 392 9.73 6.36 4.98
C ALA A 392 11.17 5.98 5.35
N GLU A 393 11.64 4.81 4.92
CA GLU A 393 12.97 4.31 5.24
C GLU A 393 14.08 5.09 4.54
N THR A 394 13.79 5.62 3.35
CA THR A 394 14.69 6.53 2.62
C THR A 394 14.83 7.86 3.35
N PHE A 395 13.75 8.40 3.91
CA PHE A 395 13.74 9.71 4.56
C PHE A 395 14.56 9.74 5.86
N TRP A 396 14.72 8.60 6.54
CA TRP A 396 15.53 8.50 7.76
C TRP A 396 16.99 8.91 7.53
N GLY A 397 17.53 9.69 8.47
CA GLY A 397 18.91 10.17 8.40
C GLY A 397 19.12 11.29 7.38
N SER A 398 18.12 11.66 6.58
CA SER A 398 18.18 12.84 5.71
C SER A 398 18.30 14.12 6.53
N VAL A 399 18.83 15.19 5.90
CA VAL A 399 18.97 16.49 6.57
C VAL A 399 17.62 16.99 7.10
N HIS A 400 16.53 16.82 6.34
CA HIS A 400 15.19 17.23 6.76
C HIS A 400 14.71 16.44 7.99
N GLU A 401 14.81 15.11 7.95
CA GLU A 401 14.35 14.25 9.05
C GLU A 401 15.15 14.49 10.34
N ARG A 402 16.48 14.66 10.22
CA ARG A 402 17.39 15.00 11.32
C ARG A 402 17.13 16.39 11.91
N ASN A 403 16.51 17.30 11.16
CA ASN A 403 16.04 18.61 11.64
C ASN A 403 14.58 18.61 12.11
N GLY A 404 13.95 17.42 12.22
CA GLY A 404 12.60 17.28 12.76
C GLY A 404 11.47 17.58 11.75
N VAL A 405 11.78 17.77 10.47
CA VAL A 405 10.78 17.88 9.41
C VAL A 405 10.10 16.53 9.18
N ALA A 406 8.81 16.55 8.86
CA ALA A 406 8.03 15.36 8.56
C ALA A 406 7.32 15.44 7.18
N CYS A 407 6.78 14.32 6.71
CA CYS A 407 6.09 14.23 5.42
C CYS A 407 5.04 15.34 5.21
N ALA A 408 4.23 15.62 6.24
CA ALA A 408 3.15 16.59 6.18
C ALA A 408 3.63 18.03 6.01
N ASP A 409 4.85 18.38 6.42
CA ASP A 409 5.37 19.73 6.26
C ASP A 409 5.53 20.09 4.77
N CYS A 410 5.89 19.09 3.94
CA CYS A 410 6.02 19.25 2.49
C CYS A 410 4.73 18.90 1.73
N HIS A 411 4.03 17.82 2.12
CA HIS A 411 2.97 17.22 1.32
C HIS A 411 1.55 17.53 1.81
N MET A 412 1.40 18.02 3.05
CA MET A 412 0.12 18.34 3.69
C MET A 412 0.24 19.61 4.55
N PRO A 413 0.78 20.72 4.04
CA PRO A 413 1.08 21.86 4.89
C PRO A 413 -0.20 22.51 5.43
N LYS A 414 -0.04 23.31 6.47
CA LYS A 414 -1.13 24.15 6.99
C LYS A 414 -1.56 25.16 5.92
N VAL A 415 -2.85 25.24 5.65
CA VAL A 415 -3.43 26.25 4.76
C VAL A 415 -3.58 27.55 5.55
N GLN A 416 -2.86 28.59 5.12
CA GLN A 416 -3.01 29.94 5.63
C GLN A 416 -4.04 30.68 4.76
N LEU A 417 -5.12 31.15 5.39
CA LEU A 417 -6.15 31.98 4.76
C LEU A 417 -6.00 33.41 5.27
N GLU A 418 -6.18 34.42 4.41
CA GLU A 418 -6.14 35.84 4.82
C GLU A 418 -7.13 36.13 5.96
N ASN A 419 -8.33 35.55 5.87
CA ASN A 419 -9.36 35.59 6.90
C ASN A 419 -10.02 34.21 7.00
N GLY A 420 -9.49 33.33 7.84
CA GLY A 420 -10.08 32.00 8.05
C GLY A 420 -9.39 31.18 9.14
N LYS A 421 -10.07 30.14 9.61
CA LYS A 421 -9.48 29.19 10.55
C LYS A 421 -8.46 28.31 9.81
N VAL A 422 -7.21 28.32 10.26
CA VAL A 422 -6.16 27.43 9.75
C VAL A 422 -6.59 25.97 9.89
N TYR A 423 -6.34 25.18 8.85
CA TYR A 423 -6.48 23.73 8.84
C TYR A 423 -5.30 23.11 8.07
N THR A 424 -5.07 21.81 8.26
CA THR A 424 -4.02 21.06 7.54
C THR A 424 -4.59 20.59 6.20
N SER A 425 -3.93 20.91 5.09
CA SER A 425 -4.31 20.35 3.78
C SER A 425 -4.26 18.83 3.84
N HIS A 426 -5.30 18.15 3.37
CA HIS A 426 -5.27 16.70 3.19
C HIS A 426 -5.12 16.31 1.73
N SER A 427 -4.74 17.25 0.87
CA SER A 427 -4.36 16.91 -0.49
C SER A 427 -2.89 16.52 -0.55
N GLN A 428 -2.59 15.24 -0.32
CA GLN A 428 -1.21 14.74 -0.39
C GLN A 428 -0.71 14.81 -1.84
N ARG A 429 0.20 15.74 -2.11
CA ARG A 429 0.73 15.99 -3.46
C ARG A 429 2.14 16.57 -3.42
N THR A 430 2.74 16.74 -4.59
CA THR A 430 4.05 17.40 -4.72
C THR A 430 4.05 18.79 -4.06
N PRO A 431 5.11 19.17 -3.31
CA PRO A 431 5.23 20.51 -2.73
C PRO A 431 5.26 21.64 -3.78
N ARG A 432 5.49 21.30 -5.06
CA ARG A 432 5.47 22.26 -6.18
C ARG A 432 4.16 23.02 -6.32
N ASP A 433 3.05 22.45 -5.88
CA ASP A 433 1.73 23.09 -5.99
C ASP A 433 1.46 24.07 -4.82
N MET A 434 2.33 24.09 -3.80
CA MET A 434 2.17 24.88 -2.57
C MET A 434 3.53 25.28 -1.98
N MET A 435 4.48 25.69 -2.84
CA MET A 435 5.87 25.98 -2.46
C MET A 435 5.99 27.00 -1.32
N GLY A 436 5.11 28.01 -1.31
CA GLY A 436 5.02 28.99 -0.24
C GLY A 436 4.84 28.34 1.14
N GLN A 437 3.89 27.41 1.25
CA GLN A 437 3.60 26.73 2.51
C GLN A 437 4.58 25.60 2.84
N ALA A 438 5.05 24.87 1.80
CA ALA A 438 5.83 23.64 1.95
C ALA A 438 7.34 23.88 2.12
N CYS A 439 7.92 24.81 1.36
CA CYS A 439 9.37 25.00 1.31
C CYS A 439 9.77 26.39 1.84
N LEU A 440 9.14 27.44 1.30
CA LEU A 440 9.59 28.83 1.47
C LEU A 440 9.26 29.41 2.86
N ASN A 441 8.38 28.74 3.62
CA ASN A 441 8.15 29.04 5.03
C ASN A 441 9.39 28.78 5.91
N CYS A 442 10.25 27.83 5.51
CA CYS A 442 11.49 27.50 6.23
C CYS A 442 12.72 28.09 5.52
N HIS A 443 12.74 28.01 4.19
CA HIS A 443 13.83 28.52 3.33
C HIS A 443 13.58 29.97 2.92
N ALA A 444 13.60 30.89 3.90
CA ALA A 444 13.35 32.31 3.68
C ALA A 444 14.40 33.00 2.77
N GLU A 445 15.53 32.34 2.53
CA GLU A 445 16.60 32.78 1.64
C GLU A 445 16.35 32.51 0.15
N TRP A 446 15.33 31.71 -0.17
CA TRP A 446 15.03 31.30 -1.55
C TRP A 446 13.76 31.95 -2.09
N THR A 447 13.78 32.19 -3.39
CA THR A 447 12.55 32.33 -4.19
C THR A 447 11.98 30.94 -4.52
N GLU A 448 10.74 30.91 -4.99
CA GLU A 448 10.12 29.68 -5.50
C GLU A 448 10.97 29.01 -6.58
N ASP A 449 11.45 29.77 -7.57
CA ASP A 449 12.32 29.26 -8.64
C ASP A 449 13.63 28.67 -8.12
N GLN A 450 14.24 29.28 -7.09
CA GLN A 450 15.48 28.76 -6.49
C GLN A 450 15.24 27.44 -5.76
N ALA A 451 14.12 27.33 -5.02
CA ALA A 451 13.76 26.10 -4.35
C ALA A 451 13.40 24.99 -5.36
N LEU A 452 12.68 25.30 -6.44
CA LEU A 452 12.42 24.38 -7.54
C LEU A 452 13.72 23.94 -8.22
N TYR A 453 14.65 24.87 -8.45
CA TYR A 453 15.96 24.58 -9.02
C TYR A 453 16.76 23.61 -8.14
N ALA A 454 16.72 23.77 -6.81
CA ALA A 454 17.36 22.85 -5.88
C ALA A 454 16.74 21.44 -5.94
N ILE A 455 15.41 21.34 -5.98
CA ILE A 455 14.71 20.06 -6.18
C ILE A 455 15.17 19.42 -7.49
N ASP A 456 15.12 20.15 -8.60
CA ASP A 456 15.44 19.62 -9.92
C ASP A 456 16.93 19.26 -10.07
N TYR A 457 17.84 19.96 -9.39
CA TYR A 457 19.25 19.58 -9.35
C TYR A 457 19.41 18.15 -8.82
N ILE A 458 18.78 17.84 -7.68
CA ILE A 458 18.83 16.52 -7.07
C ILE A 458 18.15 15.49 -7.98
N LYS A 459 16.91 15.74 -8.41
CA LYS A 459 16.14 14.78 -9.21
C LYS A 459 16.82 14.46 -10.53
N ASN A 460 17.38 15.45 -11.21
CA ASN A 460 18.10 15.25 -12.48
C ASN A 460 19.39 14.44 -12.27
N TYR A 461 20.15 14.73 -11.22
CA TYR A 461 21.36 13.97 -10.90
C TYR A 461 21.02 12.51 -10.58
N THR A 462 20.07 12.28 -9.67
CA THR A 462 19.63 10.94 -9.27
C THR A 462 19.07 10.16 -10.45
N HIS A 463 18.18 10.74 -11.25
CA HIS A 463 17.64 10.08 -12.45
C HIS A 463 18.76 9.73 -13.45
N GLY A 464 19.75 10.61 -13.64
CA GLY A 464 20.93 10.30 -14.45
C GLY A 464 21.74 9.11 -13.93
N LYS A 465 21.75 8.85 -12.61
CA LYS A 465 22.36 7.66 -12.01
C LYS A 465 21.47 6.43 -12.07
N ILE A 466 20.14 6.56 -11.96
CA ILE A 466 19.17 5.49 -12.23
C ILE A 466 19.39 4.95 -13.64
N VAL A 467 19.32 5.81 -14.66
CA VAL A 467 19.48 5.40 -16.07
C VAL A 467 20.85 4.76 -16.35
N LYS A 468 21.91 5.24 -15.68
CA LYS A 468 23.23 4.60 -15.79
C LYS A 468 23.28 3.24 -15.10
N SER A 469 22.62 3.07 -13.96
CA SER A 469 22.50 1.77 -13.28
C SER A 469 21.75 0.79 -14.17
N GLU A 470 20.64 1.24 -14.78
CA GLU A 470 19.87 0.45 -15.75
C GLU A 470 20.70 -0.01 -16.94
N TYR A 471 21.51 0.89 -17.52
CA TYR A 471 22.42 0.54 -18.60
C TYR A 471 23.38 -0.59 -18.22
N TRP A 472 23.99 -0.52 -17.03
CA TRP A 472 24.95 -1.53 -16.58
C TRP A 472 24.29 -2.85 -16.19
N LEU A 473 23.13 -2.80 -15.53
CA LEU A 473 22.29 -3.97 -15.25
C LEU A 473 21.84 -4.67 -16.54
N ALA A 474 21.32 -3.91 -17.52
CA ALA A 474 20.93 -4.43 -18.82
C ALA A 474 22.11 -5.11 -19.53
N LYS A 475 23.29 -4.48 -19.51
CA LYS A 475 24.52 -5.04 -20.08
C LYS A 475 24.92 -6.35 -19.40
N MET A 476 24.83 -6.43 -18.07
CA MET A 476 25.07 -7.66 -17.31
C MET A 476 24.05 -8.75 -17.69
N ILE A 477 22.76 -8.42 -17.71
CA ILE A 477 21.66 -9.35 -18.03
C ILE A 477 21.82 -9.94 -19.43
N ASP A 478 22.18 -9.12 -20.43
CA ASP A 478 22.37 -9.57 -21.82
C ASP A 478 23.57 -10.52 -22.00
N LEU A 479 24.54 -10.52 -21.06
CA LEU A 479 25.66 -11.46 -21.07
C LEU A 479 25.30 -12.85 -20.55
N PHE A 480 24.27 -13.00 -19.71
CA PHE A 480 23.88 -14.33 -19.18
C PHE A 480 23.54 -15.34 -20.29
N PRO A 481 22.70 -15.01 -21.30
CA PRO A 481 22.45 -15.92 -22.42
C PRO A 481 23.70 -16.23 -23.24
N VAL A 482 24.62 -15.27 -23.38
CA VAL A 482 25.90 -15.46 -24.10
C VAL A 482 26.79 -16.42 -23.33
N ALA A 483 26.96 -16.21 -22.02
CA ALA A 483 27.73 -17.05 -21.11
C ALA A 483 27.19 -18.49 -21.07
N LYS A 484 25.86 -18.66 -20.94
CA LYS A 484 25.20 -19.97 -20.98
C LYS A 484 25.48 -20.72 -22.30
N ARG A 485 25.41 -20.03 -23.45
CA ARG A 485 25.72 -20.63 -24.77
C ARG A 485 27.21 -20.91 -24.97
N ALA A 486 28.08 -20.12 -24.35
CA ALA A 486 29.53 -20.32 -24.39
C ALA A 486 29.98 -21.51 -23.54
N GLY A 487 29.16 -21.98 -22.59
CA GLY A 487 29.52 -23.06 -21.68
C GLY A 487 30.22 -22.58 -20.41
N VAL A 488 30.03 -21.32 -20.02
CA VAL A 488 30.51 -20.79 -18.73
C VAL A 488 29.91 -21.62 -17.59
N SER A 489 30.74 -22.00 -16.63
CA SER A 489 30.35 -22.85 -15.50
C SER A 489 29.25 -22.24 -14.64
N GLU A 490 28.38 -23.07 -14.05
CA GLU A 490 27.36 -22.61 -13.10
C GLU A 490 27.93 -21.88 -11.89
N ASP A 491 29.15 -22.19 -11.43
CA ASP A 491 29.80 -21.46 -10.32
C ASP A 491 30.02 -19.97 -10.64
N VAL A 492 30.51 -19.67 -11.85
CA VAL A 492 30.67 -18.29 -12.35
C VAL A 492 29.31 -17.63 -12.55
N LEU A 493 28.33 -18.37 -13.08
CA LEU A 493 26.96 -17.83 -13.23
C LEU A 493 26.33 -17.53 -11.87
N ASN A 494 26.57 -18.35 -10.83
CA ASN A 494 26.11 -18.11 -9.47
C ASN A 494 26.79 -16.89 -8.83
N GLN A 495 28.10 -16.73 -9.01
CA GLN A 495 28.80 -15.50 -8.58
C GLN A 495 28.19 -14.25 -9.25
N ALA A 496 27.88 -14.31 -10.55
CA ALA A 496 27.21 -13.23 -11.24
C ALA A 496 25.75 -13.02 -10.76
N ARG A 497 25.04 -14.07 -10.33
CA ARG A 497 23.68 -13.97 -9.74
C ARG A 497 23.71 -13.28 -8.37
N GLU A 498 24.71 -13.55 -7.54
CA GLU A 498 24.92 -12.85 -6.26
C GLU A 498 25.17 -11.35 -6.48
N LEU A 499 26.00 -11.01 -7.47
CA LEU A 499 26.23 -9.62 -7.88
C LEU A 499 24.95 -8.97 -8.44
N HIS A 500 24.10 -9.74 -9.11
CA HIS A 500 22.81 -9.25 -9.61
C HIS A 500 21.86 -8.90 -8.46
N TYR A 501 21.80 -9.67 -7.37
CA TYR A 501 21.00 -9.32 -6.20
C TYR A 501 21.35 -7.91 -5.71
N ASP A 502 22.64 -7.65 -5.45
CA ASP A 502 23.10 -6.35 -4.96
C ASP A 502 22.86 -5.25 -6.00
N ALA A 503 23.22 -5.50 -7.26
CA ALA A 503 23.03 -4.53 -8.33
C ALA A 503 21.56 -4.13 -8.50
N HIS A 504 20.65 -5.11 -8.39
CA HIS A 504 19.21 -4.90 -8.46
C HIS A 504 18.70 -4.10 -7.27
N LEU A 505 18.98 -4.54 -6.04
CA LEU A 505 18.57 -3.86 -4.80
C LEU A 505 18.96 -2.37 -4.83
N TYR A 506 20.24 -2.11 -5.07
CA TYR A 506 20.78 -0.76 -5.00
C TYR A 506 20.35 0.16 -6.17
N TRP A 507 19.67 -0.38 -7.18
CA TRP A 507 19.03 0.38 -8.26
C TRP A 507 17.53 0.50 -8.05
N GLU A 508 16.83 -0.62 -7.85
CA GLU A 508 15.38 -0.67 -7.84
C GLU A 508 14.79 0.13 -6.67
N TRP A 509 15.51 0.23 -5.55
CA TRP A 509 15.14 1.14 -4.45
C TRP A 509 14.77 2.54 -4.97
N TRP A 510 15.50 3.07 -5.94
CA TRP A 510 15.36 4.45 -6.45
C TRP A 510 14.42 4.60 -7.64
N THR A 511 14.03 3.50 -8.28
CA THR A 511 12.91 3.48 -9.22
C THR A 511 11.59 3.22 -8.50
N ALA A 512 11.61 2.48 -7.40
CA ALA A 512 10.51 2.23 -6.48
C ALA A 512 10.14 3.50 -5.71
N GLU A 513 11.14 4.19 -5.15
CA GLU A 513 10.99 5.43 -4.40
C GLU A 513 10.59 6.61 -5.32
N ASN A 514 9.65 7.43 -4.84
CA ASN A 514 8.94 8.40 -5.66
C ASN A 514 9.58 9.79 -5.73
N SER A 515 10.45 10.16 -4.78
CA SER A 515 11.06 11.49 -4.74
C SER A 515 12.20 11.69 -5.74
N VAL A 516 12.69 10.59 -6.34
CA VAL A 516 13.85 10.61 -7.24
C VAL A 516 15.09 11.09 -6.48
N GLY A 517 15.24 10.60 -5.25
CA GLY A 517 16.35 10.92 -4.35
C GLY A 517 16.23 12.26 -3.63
N PHE A 518 15.15 13.04 -3.80
CA PHE A 518 14.98 14.29 -3.04
C PHE A 518 14.88 14.04 -1.52
N HIS A 519 14.26 12.93 -1.11
CA HIS A 519 14.16 12.58 0.32
C HIS A 519 15.50 12.28 0.97
N ASN A 520 16.48 11.73 0.23
CA ASN A 520 17.82 11.48 0.72
C ASN A 520 18.85 11.41 -0.43
N PRO A 521 19.35 12.56 -0.91
CA PRO A 521 20.17 12.63 -2.12
C PRO A 521 21.51 11.91 -2.02
N ASP A 522 22.11 11.90 -0.83
CA ASP A 522 23.41 11.28 -0.61
C ASP A 522 23.29 9.76 -0.54
N GLN A 523 22.28 9.23 0.15
CA GLN A 523 21.97 7.79 0.14
C GLN A 523 21.65 7.31 -1.29
N ALA A 524 20.86 8.10 -2.04
CA ALA A 524 20.56 7.82 -3.46
C ALA A 524 21.82 7.72 -4.31
N ARG A 525 22.71 8.69 -4.15
CA ARG A 525 23.98 8.74 -4.87
C ARG A 525 24.86 7.53 -4.55
N GLU A 526 25.04 7.22 -3.27
CA GLU A 526 25.89 6.11 -2.83
C GLU A 526 25.34 4.77 -3.33
N SER A 527 24.06 4.49 -3.09
CA SER A 527 23.42 3.25 -3.53
C SER A 527 23.49 3.08 -5.05
N LEU A 528 23.14 4.09 -5.85
CA LEU A 528 23.19 3.96 -7.31
C LEU A 528 24.63 3.78 -7.83
N MET A 529 25.64 4.38 -7.17
CA MET A 529 27.04 4.10 -7.49
C MET A 529 27.44 2.66 -7.12
N THR A 530 26.92 2.11 -6.03
CA THR A 530 27.09 0.70 -5.66
C THR A 530 26.44 -0.23 -6.67
N SER A 531 25.21 0.05 -7.13
CA SER A 531 24.54 -0.72 -8.19
C SER A 531 25.38 -0.78 -9.48
N ILE A 532 25.89 0.37 -9.93
CA ILE A 532 26.78 0.45 -11.09
C ILE A 532 28.05 -0.37 -10.87
N SER A 533 28.64 -0.32 -9.68
CA SER A 533 29.88 -1.03 -9.36
C SER A 533 29.68 -2.55 -9.40
N LYS A 534 28.60 -3.05 -8.77
CA LYS A 534 28.21 -4.47 -8.76
C LYS A 534 27.89 -4.99 -10.15
N SER A 535 27.17 -4.20 -10.95
CA SER A 535 26.88 -4.52 -12.34
C SER A 535 28.16 -4.61 -13.18
N LYS A 536 29.10 -3.69 -13.01
CA LYS A 536 30.40 -3.70 -13.72
C LYS A 536 31.27 -4.89 -13.34
N GLU A 537 31.29 -5.25 -12.05
CA GLU A 537 31.99 -6.44 -11.56
C GLU A 537 31.44 -7.70 -12.24
N ALA A 538 30.11 -7.85 -12.30
CA ALA A 538 29.47 -8.97 -12.98
C ALA A 538 29.70 -8.96 -14.51
N VAL A 539 29.68 -7.78 -15.14
CA VAL A 539 30.02 -7.63 -16.57
C VAL A 539 31.46 -8.07 -16.84
N SER A 540 32.42 -7.70 -15.99
CA SER A 540 33.82 -8.16 -16.16
C SER A 540 33.90 -9.67 -16.01
N LEU A 541 33.38 -10.21 -14.90
CA LEU A 541 33.37 -11.63 -14.60
C LEU A 541 32.80 -12.47 -15.75
N LEU A 542 31.65 -12.06 -16.30
CA LEU A 542 30.99 -12.78 -17.39
C LEU A 542 31.76 -12.68 -18.71
N ASN A 543 32.27 -11.50 -19.09
CA ASN A 543 33.07 -11.38 -20.31
C ASN A 543 34.35 -12.19 -20.23
N ASP A 544 35.10 -12.09 -19.13
CA ASP A 544 36.36 -12.82 -18.95
C ASP A 544 36.13 -14.35 -19.03
N ALA A 545 35.04 -14.85 -18.43
CA ALA A 545 34.67 -16.26 -18.51
C ALA A 545 34.19 -16.68 -19.91
N ILE A 546 33.44 -15.84 -20.61
CA ILE A 546 33.03 -16.08 -22.01
C ILE A 546 34.28 -16.16 -22.90
N ASP A 547 35.20 -15.21 -22.78
CA ASP A 547 36.42 -15.14 -23.58
C ASP A 547 37.33 -16.34 -23.31
N ALA A 548 37.43 -16.79 -22.05
CA ALA A 548 38.13 -18.02 -21.70
C ALA A 548 37.52 -19.27 -22.35
N GLN A 549 36.18 -19.37 -22.42
CA GLN A 549 35.50 -20.45 -23.12
C GLN A 549 35.76 -20.40 -24.62
N VAL A 550 35.73 -19.21 -25.24
CA VAL A 550 36.03 -19.03 -26.66
C VAL A 550 37.49 -19.39 -26.98
N ALA A 551 38.44 -19.00 -26.13
CA ALA A 551 39.86 -19.31 -26.31
C ALA A 551 40.20 -20.80 -26.11
N SER A 552 39.35 -21.54 -25.40
CA SER A 552 39.52 -22.99 -25.17
C SER A 552 39.00 -23.88 -26.31
N ARG A 553 38.27 -23.29 -27.27
CA ARG A 553 37.74 -23.95 -28.46
C ARG A 553 38.69 -23.78 -29.64
#